data_AF-T0T7V1-F1
#
_entry.id   AF-T0T7V1-F1
#
_cell.length_a   1.000
_cell.length_b   1.000
_cell.length_c   1.000
_cell.angle_alpha   90.00
_cell.angle_beta   90.00
_cell.angle_gamma   90.00
#
_symmetry.space_group_name_H-M   'P 1'
#
loop_
_entity.id
_entity.type
_entity.pdbx_description
1 polymer ?
#
loop_
_entity_poly.entity_id
_entity_poly.type
_entity_poly.pdbx_seq_one_letter_code
_entity_poly.pdbx_strand_id
1 'polypeptide(L)'
;MYLPKDFIASVLEREGICGYDQLFVSSDCNKVKWDGSLFSYIKEKEDLIYDKWIHIGDSYSADKLAPEELGITSLHIPTFYSKLYGTALDKDTLSTNILTSFINNRISNDSTQYYRFGYNYFGPFLWGYTNWLYEKFKQMQPEKVFFLPEMDLL
;
A
#
# COMPACT_ATOMS: atom_id res chain seq x y z
N MET A 1 10.60 -0.09 -13.98
CA MET A 1 10.90 1.30 -14.37
C MET A 1 12.40 1.45 -14.40
N TYR A 2 13.00 1.92 -15.50
CA TYR A 2 14.45 2.05 -15.63
C TYR A 2 14.84 3.50 -15.39
N LEU A 3 15.07 3.86 -14.13
CA LEU A 3 15.53 5.20 -13.74
C LEU A 3 17.04 5.18 -13.53
N PRO A 4 17.80 6.19 -13.99
CA PRO A 4 19.22 6.30 -13.70
C PRO A 4 19.48 6.40 -12.20
N LYS A 5 20.62 5.88 -11.73
CA LYS A 5 21.02 6.01 -10.32
C LYS A 5 21.05 7.45 -9.82
N ASP A 6 21.54 8.39 -10.62
CA ASP A 6 21.61 9.81 -10.22
C ASP A 6 20.22 10.41 -9.95
N PHE A 7 19.23 10.00 -10.76
CA PHE A 7 17.84 10.40 -10.53
C PHE A 7 17.33 9.83 -9.20
N ILE A 8 17.52 8.53 -8.95
CA ILE A 8 17.11 7.90 -7.69
C ILE A 8 17.79 8.57 -6.50
N ALA A 9 19.10 8.83 -6.58
CA ALA A 9 19.85 9.52 -5.54
C ALA A 9 19.24 10.91 -5.23
N SER A 10 18.91 11.70 -6.25
CA SER A 10 18.27 13.01 -6.06
C SER A 10 16.89 12.92 -5.39
N VAL A 11 16.13 11.86 -5.67
CA VAL A 11 14.83 11.63 -5.03
C VAL A 11 15.04 11.25 -3.57
N LEU A 12 15.96 10.35 -3.26
CA LEU A 12 16.26 9.95 -1.87
C LEU A 12 16.72 11.14 -1.03
N GLU A 13 17.60 11.99 -1.56
CA GLU A 13 18.06 13.20 -0.89
C GLU A 13 16.91 14.18 -0.62
N ARG A 14 16.05 14.43 -1.61
CA ARG A 14 14.87 15.30 -1.46
C ARG A 14 13.92 14.80 -0.36
N GLU A 15 13.75 13.49 -0.24
CA GLU A 15 12.89 12.87 0.79
C GLU A 15 13.60 12.68 2.15
N GLY A 16 14.85 13.14 2.30
CA GLY A 16 15.62 13.03 3.54
C GLY A 16 16.13 11.62 3.86
N ILE A 17 16.17 10.73 2.86
CA ILE A 17 16.72 9.37 2.99
C ILE A 17 18.21 9.43 2.69
N CYS A 18 19.00 9.67 3.72
CA CYS A 18 20.46 9.80 3.66
C CYS A 18 21.16 8.80 4.61
N GLY A 19 22.50 8.71 4.51
CA GLY A 19 23.33 7.90 5.42
C GLY A 19 23.54 6.45 5.00
N TYR A 20 23.20 6.09 3.76
CA TYR A 20 23.60 4.82 3.16
C TYR A 20 25.04 4.91 2.63
N ASP A 21 25.79 3.81 2.68
CA ASP A 21 27.17 3.77 2.16
C ASP A 21 27.22 3.63 0.64
N GLN A 22 26.31 2.83 0.06
CA GLN A 22 26.26 2.53 -1.37
C GLN A 22 24.81 2.47 -1.88
N LEU A 23 24.63 2.87 -3.14
CA LEU A 23 23.36 2.78 -3.86
C LEU A 23 23.51 1.89 -5.09
N PHE A 24 22.73 0.81 -5.12
CA PHE A 24 22.66 -0.14 -6.23
C PHE A 24 21.30 -0.04 -6.91
N VAL A 25 21.30 0.23 -8.21
CA VAL A 25 20.09 0.32 -9.02
C VAL A 25 20.18 -0.67 -10.18
N SER A 26 19.13 -1.47 -10.38
CA SER A 26 19.08 -2.55 -11.37
C SER A 26 19.34 -2.06 -12.81
N SER A 27 18.87 -0.85 -13.14
CA SER A 27 19.09 -0.18 -14.43
C SER A 27 20.57 0.08 -14.73
N ASP A 28 21.38 0.36 -13.70
CA ASP A 28 22.79 0.72 -13.88
C ASP A 28 23.70 -0.51 -13.95
N CYS A 29 23.34 -1.59 -13.24
CA CYS A 29 24.12 -2.82 -13.24
C CYS A 29 23.62 -3.85 -14.27
N ASN A 30 22.47 -3.61 -14.90
CA ASN A 30 21.78 -4.54 -15.79
C ASN A 30 21.55 -5.92 -15.12
N LYS A 31 21.21 -5.90 -13.84
CA LYS A 31 20.90 -7.06 -12.98
C LYS A 31 19.56 -6.89 -12.30
N VAL A 32 18.89 -7.98 -11.99
CA VAL A 32 17.56 -7.97 -11.36
C VAL A 32 17.58 -8.74 -10.04
N LYS A 33 16.62 -8.44 -9.18
CA LYS A 33 16.49 -9.09 -7.87
C LYS A 33 15.91 -10.50 -7.98
N TRP A 34 14.88 -10.67 -8.82
CA TRP A 34 14.05 -11.88 -8.85
C TRP A 34 14.80 -13.14 -9.29
N ASP A 35 15.92 -13.02 -10.00
CA ASP A 35 16.74 -14.15 -10.46
C ASP A 35 18.03 -14.33 -9.63
N GLY A 36 18.20 -13.57 -8.54
CA GLY A 36 19.40 -13.62 -7.71
C GLY A 36 20.59 -12.77 -8.23
N SER A 37 20.55 -12.32 -9.48
CA SER A 37 21.74 -11.79 -10.18
C SER A 37 22.27 -10.48 -9.59
N LEU A 38 21.38 -9.64 -9.06
CA LEU A 38 21.78 -8.40 -8.36
C LEU A 38 22.49 -8.71 -7.04
N PHE A 39 22.03 -9.72 -6.30
CA PHE A 39 22.61 -10.07 -5.00
C PHE A 39 24.03 -10.61 -5.14
N SER A 40 24.25 -11.50 -6.11
CA SER A 40 25.59 -12.01 -6.43
C SER A 40 26.55 -10.89 -6.85
N TYR A 41 26.08 -9.94 -7.66
CA TYR A 41 26.88 -8.79 -8.08
C TYR A 41 27.30 -7.91 -6.89
N ILE A 42 26.37 -7.59 -5.98
CA ILE A 42 26.65 -6.79 -4.79
C ILE A 42 27.64 -7.53 -3.88
N LYS A 43 27.44 -8.84 -3.68
CA LYS A 43 28.34 -9.67 -2.87
C LYS A 43 29.77 -9.59 -3.37
N GLU A 44 30.00 -9.72 -4.67
CA GLU A 44 31.33 -9.66 -5.27
C GLU A 44 31.94 -8.26 -5.19
N LYS A 45 31.13 -7.21 -5.40
CA LYS A 45 31.62 -5.83 -5.42
C LYS A 45 32.00 -5.30 -4.04
N GLU A 46 31.20 -5.65 -3.03
CA GLU A 46 31.35 -5.15 -1.65
C GLU A 46 31.99 -6.18 -0.71
N ASP A 47 32.46 -7.31 -1.25
CA ASP A 47 33.07 -8.43 -0.51
C ASP A 47 32.22 -8.90 0.69
N LEU A 48 30.92 -9.07 0.46
CA LEU A 48 29.96 -9.46 1.50
C LEU A 48 29.89 -10.97 1.68
N ILE A 49 29.36 -11.37 2.84
CA ILE A 49 29.05 -12.76 3.17
C ILE A 49 27.52 -12.89 3.31
N TYR A 50 26.93 -13.84 2.58
CA TYR A 50 25.47 -13.98 2.50
C TYR A 50 24.82 -14.21 3.88
N ASP A 51 25.43 -15.02 4.74
CA ASP A 51 24.92 -15.34 6.07
C ASP A 51 24.91 -14.15 7.06
N LYS A 52 25.65 -13.08 6.75
CA LYS A 52 25.69 -11.81 7.50
C LYS A 52 24.88 -10.70 6.85
N TRP A 53 24.17 -11.00 5.77
CA TRP A 53 23.34 -10.05 5.05
C TRP A 53 21.87 -10.25 5.43
N ILE A 54 21.24 -9.16 5.87
CA ILE A 54 19.78 -9.05 5.97
C ILE A 54 19.26 -8.18 4.83
N HIS A 55 18.40 -8.75 3.98
CA HIS A 55 17.70 -8.02 2.92
C HIS A 55 16.27 -7.66 3.36
N ILE A 56 15.82 -6.44 3.07
CA ILE A 56 14.50 -5.93 3.45
C ILE A 56 13.81 -5.38 2.22
N GLY A 57 12.58 -5.82 1.95
CA GLY A 57 11.81 -5.31 0.82
C GLY A 57 10.38 -5.83 0.76
N ASP A 58 9.61 -5.37 -0.22
CA ASP A 58 8.17 -5.55 -0.31
C ASP A 58 7.71 -6.63 -1.30
N SER A 59 8.57 -7.04 -2.22
CA SER A 59 8.25 -8.10 -3.16
C SER A 59 8.48 -9.47 -2.53
N TYR A 60 7.43 -10.30 -2.42
CA TYR A 60 7.60 -11.67 -1.95
C TYR A 60 8.58 -12.47 -2.82
N SER A 61 8.44 -12.41 -4.15
CA SER A 61 9.36 -13.15 -5.03
C SER A 61 10.77 -12.56 -5.01
N ALA A 62 10.91 -11.24 -5.15
CA ALA A 62 12.22 -10.61 -5.39
C ALA A 62 12.98 -10.21 -4.12
N ASP A 63 12.28 -9.95 -3.01
CA ASP A 63 12.87 -9.49 -1.75
C ASP A 63 12.77 -10.50 -0.61
N LYS A 64 11.97 -11.57 -0.76
CA LYS A 64 11.92 -12.68 0.21
C LYS A 64 12.58 -13.94 -0.35
N LEU A 65 12.02 -14.52 -1.40
CA LEU A 65 12.44 -15.83 -1.92
C LEU A 65 13.83 -15.79 -2.59
N ALA A 66 14.03 -14.91 -3.57
CA ALA A 66 15.29 -14.83 -4.30
C ALA A 66 16.54 -14.65 -3.41
N PRO A 67 16.56 -13.76 -2.39
CA PRO A 67 17.70 -13.68 -1.46
C PRO A 67 17.83 -14.92 -0.57
N GLU A 68 16.73 -15.54 -0.11
CA GLU A 68 16.77 -16.76 0.71
C GLU A 68 17.37 -17.95 -0.02
N GLU A 69 17.10 -18.09 -1.33
CA GLU A 69 17.70 -19.13 -2.18
C GLU A 69 19.23 -19.01 -2.25
N LEU A 70 19.79 -17.81 -2.02
CA LEU A 70 21.22 -17.55 -1.97
C LEU A 70 21.81 -17.63 -0.55
N GLY A 71 20.99 -17.94 0.47
CA GLY A 71 21.40 -17.98 1.87
C GLY A 71 21.44 -16.62 2.56
N ILE A 72 20.82 -15.59 1.97
CA ILE A 72 20.66 -14.27 2.59
C ILE A 72 19.43 -14.29 3.49
N THR A 73 19.55 -13.75 4.71
CA THR A 73 18.39 -13.59 5.58
C THR A 73 17.48 -12.51 5.02
N SER A 74 16.16 -12.75 4.91
CA SER A 74 15.24 -11.76 4.35
C SER A 74 14.08 -11.38 5.27
N LEU A 75 13.70 -10.11 5.26
CA LEU A 75 12.53 -9.56 5.95
C LEU A 75 11.56 -8.96 4.93
N HIS A 76 10.41 -9.60 4.75
CA HIS A 76 9.37 -9.13 3.86
C HIS A 76 8.47 -8.09 4.55
N ILE A 77 8.41 -6.89 3.98
CA ILE A 77 7.52 -5.81 4.41
C ILE A 77 6.45 -5.63 3.33
N PRO A 78 5.29 -6.31 3.43
CA PRO A 78 4.27 -6.25 2.40
C PRO A 78 3.77 -4.81 2.18
N THR A 79 3.67 -4.41 0.91
CA THR A 79 3.07 -3.12 0.51
C THR A 79 1.58 -3.02 0.85
N PHE A 80 0.90 -4.15 1.00
CA PHE A 80 -0.52 -4.20 1.35
C PHE A 80 -0.76 -5.11 2.54
N TYR A 81 -1.08 -4.51 3.68
CA TYR A 81 -1.67 -5.21 4.82
C TYR A 81 -3.17 -4.92 4.82
N SER A 82 -4.00 -5.92 4.51
CA SER A 82 -5.45 -5.76 4.59
C SER A 82 -5.88 -5.71 6.05
N LYS A 83 -6.21 -4.52 6.55
CA LYS A 83 -6.85 -4.28 7.84
C LYS A 83 -8.37 -4.46 7.79
N LEU A 84 -8.87 -4.85 6.61
CA LEU A 84 -10.28 -5.07 6.34
C LEU A 84 -10.71 -6.45 6.85
N TYR A 85 -11.88 -6.51 7.48
CA TYR A 85 -12.55 -7.76 7.80
C TYR A 85 -13.47 -8.10 6.65
N GLY A 86 -13.35 -9.32 6.09
CA GLY A 86 -14.26 -9.90 5.09
C GLY A 86 -14.85 -8.89 4.11
N THR A 87 -14.22 -8.72 2.94
CA THR A 87 -14.58 -7.65 2.00
C THR A 87 -16.09 -7.63 1.71
N ALA A 88 -16.78 -6.60 2.21
CA ALA A 88 -18.19 -6.36 1.90
C ALA A 88 -18.41 -5.87 0.46
N LEU A 89 -17.32 -5.47 -0.20
CA LEU A 89 -17.31 -4.89 -1.53
C LEU A 89 -16.58 -5.84 -2.47
N ASP A 90 -17.22 -6.21 -3.56
CA ASP A 90 -16.55 -6.88 -4.67
C ASP A 90 -15.49 -5.94 -5.27
N LYS A 91 -14.27 -6.46 -5.44
CA LYS A 91 -13.12 -5.72 -5.97
C LYS A 91 -13.16 -5.53 -7.50
N ASP A 92 -14.36 -5.50 -8.08
CA ASP A 92 -14.53 -5.53 -9.54
C ASP A 92 -14.61 -4.15 -10.20
N THR A 93 -14.54 -3.05 -9.43
CA THR A 93 -14.58 -1.69 -9.99
C THR A 93 -13.47 -0.81 -9.45
N LEU A 94 -13.03 0.16 -10.26
CA LEU A 94 -12.06 1.18 -9.84
C LEU A 94 -12.54 1.93 -8.58
N SER A 95 -13.83 2.27 -8.52
CA SER A 95 -14.45 2.95 -7.40
C SER A 95 -14.39 2.13 -6.11
N THR A 96 -14.67 0.82 -6.18
CA THR A 96 -14.57 -0.06 -5.01
C THR A 96 -13.12 -0.23 -4.56
N ASN A 97 -12.14 -0.26 -5.47
CA ASN A 97 -10.72 -0.33 -5.13
C ASN A 97 -10.20 0.94 -4.44
N ILE A 98 -10.63 2.12 -4.90
CA ILE A 98 -10.30 3.40 -4.25
C ILE A 98 -10.88 3.45 -2.84
N LEU A 99 -12.17 3.10 -2.68
CA LEU A 99 -12.84 3.11 -1.38
C LEU A 99 -12.21 2.10 -0.41
N THR A 100 -11.91 0.89 -0.89
CA THR A 100 -11.23 -0.17 -0.13
C THR A 100 -9.86 0.30 0.35
N SER A 101 -9.08 0.96 -0.52
CA SER A 101 -7.77 1.50 -0.18
C SER A 101 -7.87 2.63 0.84
N PHE A 102 -8.85 3.53 0.69
CA PHE A 102 -9.11 4.60 1.64
C PHE A 102 -9.40 4.04 3.03
N ILE A 103 -10.30 3.06 3.14
CA ILE A 103 -10.65 2.42 4.42
C ILE A 103 -9.41 1.76 5.03
N ASN A 104 -8.68 0.98 4.22
CA ASN A 104 -7.50 0.26 4.68
C ASN A 104 -6.41 1.18 5.26
N ASN A 105 -6.21 2.34 4.63
CA ASN A 105 -5.20 3.32 5.04
C ASN A 105 -5.63 4.17 6.25
N ARG A 106 -6.94 4.25 6.55
CA ARG A 106 -7.48 5.03 7.68
C ARG A 106 -7.64 4.23 8.96
N ILE A 107 -7.83 2.91 8.85
CA ILE A 107 -7.92 2.04 10.01
C ILE A 107 -6.53 1.90 10.65
N SER A 108 -6.38 2.34 11.88
CA SER A 108 -5.16 2.14 12.68
C SER A 108 -5.10 0.69 13.21
N ASN A 109 -3.90 0.19 13.52
CA ASN A 109 -3.74 -1.20 13.97
C ASN A 109 -4.35 -1.45 15.37
N ASP A 110 -4.39 -0.41 16.18
CA ASP A 110 -4.93 -0.31 17.53
C ASP A 110 -6.43 0.04 17.59
N SER A 111 -7.09 0.22 16.44
CA SER A 111 -8.52 0.54 16.40
C SER A 111 -9.41 -0.60 16.92
N THR A 112 -10.47 -0.24 17.64
CA THR A 112 -11.45 -1.18 18.21
C THR A 112 -12.23 -1.92 17.12
N GLN A 113 -12.79 -3.08 17.49
CA GLN A 113 -13.63 -3.86 16.59
C GLN A 113 -14.83 -3.05 16.06
N TYR A 114 -15.46 -2.23 16.90
CA TYR A 114 -16.59 -1.37 16.49
C TYR A 114 -16.16 -0.27 15.52
N TYR A 115 -15.01 0.36 15.75
CA TYR A 115 -14.47 1.36 14.84
C TYR A 115 -14.19 0.75 13.46
N ARG A 116 -13.57 -0.43 13.45
CA ARG A 116 -13.31 -1.20 12.23
C ARG A 116 -14.61 -1.60 11.54
N PHE A 117 -15.61 -2.07 12.28
CA PHE A 117 -16.92 -2.42 11.74
C PHE A 117 -17.59 -1.22 11.06
N GLY A 118 -17.58 -0.06 11.72
CA GLY A 118 -18.10 1.19 11.16
C GLY A 118 -17.44 1.55 9.84
N TYR A 119 -16.11 1.45 9.76
CA TYR A 119 -15.37 1.73 8.52
C TYR A 119 -15.55 0.67 7.42
N ASN A 120 -15.65 -0.61 7.77
CA ASN A 120 -15.74 -1.70 6.79
C ASN A 120 -17.14 -1.86 6.19
N TYR A 121 -18.19 -1.59 6.98
CA TYR A 121 -19.57 -1.89 6.58
C TYR A 121 -20.45 -0.63 6.54
N PHE A 122 -20.51 0.11 7.65
CA PHE A 122 -21.41 1.26 7.75
C PHE A 122 -20.96 2.45 6.89
N GLY A 123 -19.65 2.68 6.76
CA GLY A 123 -19.06 3.70 5.91
C GLY A 123 -19.43 3.52 4.44
N PRO A 124 -19.16 2.35 3.82
CA PRO A 124 -19.60 2.05 2.46
C PRO A 124 -21.11 2.17 2.27
N PHE A 125 -21.91 1.73 3.25
CA PHE A 125 -23.37 1.88 3.23
C PHE A 125 -23.79 3.36 3.17
N LEU A 126 -23.25 4.19 4.07
CA LEU A 126 -23.54 5.63 4.10
C LEU A 126 -23.06 6.34 2.83
N TRP A 127 -21.88 5.96 2.32
CA TRP A 127 -21.35 6.49 1.07
C TRP A 127 -22.27 6.14 -0.11
N GLY A 128 -22.74 4.90 -0.20
CA GLY A 128 -23.68 4.46 -1.22
C GLY A 128 -25.01 5.23 -1.13
N TYR A 129 -25.57 5.37 0.07
CA TYR A 129 -26.81 6.13 0.31
C TYR A 129 -26.67 7.61 -0.09
N THR A 130 -25.59 8.27 0.34
CA THR A 130 -25.36 9.69 0.04
C THR A 130 -25.12 9.92 -1.45
N ASN A 131 -24.39 9.03 -2.13
CA ASN A 131 -24.19 9.11 -3.57
C ASN A 131 -25.50 8.88 -4.35
N TRP A 132 -26.33 7.93 -3.91
CA TRP A 132 -27.67 7.72 -4.46
C TRP A 132 -28.55 8.96 -4.27
N LEU A 133 -28.57 9.55 -3.07
CA LEU A 133 -29.36 10.73 -2.75
C LEU A 133 -28.92 11.94 -3.60
N TYR A 134 -27.61 12.12 -3.77
CA TYR A 134 -27.04 13.15 -4.63
C TYR A 134 -27.52 13.01 -6.08
N GLU A 135 -27.48 11.81 -6.66
CA GLU A 135 -27.99 11.57 -8.00
C GLU A 135 -29.50 11.83 -8.12
N LYS A 136 -30.28 11.55 -7.07
CA LYS A 136 -31.70 11.92 -7.02
C LYS A 136 -31.91 13.42 -7.02
N PHE A 137 -31.11 14.18 -6.27
CA PHE A 137 -31.21 15.64 -6.30
C PHE A 137 -30.84 16.24 -7.65
N LYS A 138 -29.82 15.68 -8.34
CA LYS A 138 -29.48 16.10 -9.70
C LYS A 138 -30.61 15.87 -10.69
N GLN A 139 -31.31 14.74 -10.57
CA GLN A 139 -32.41 14.37 -11.46
C GLN A 139 -33.68 15.18 -11.18
N MET A 140 -34.03 15.36 -9.91
CA MET A 140 -35.29 16.00 -9.51
C MET A 140 -35.19 17.54 -9.46
N GLN A 141 -33.99 18.08 -9.26
CA GLN A 141 -33.73 19.51 -9.07
C GLN A 141 -34.73 20.18 -8.10
N PRO A 142 -34.86 19.67 -6.86
CA PRO A 142 -35.85 20.18 -5.93
C PRO A 142 -35.53 21.63 -5.53
N GLU A 143 -36.56 22.47 -5.44
CA GLU A 143 -36.42 23.86 -4.97
C GLU A 143 -36.06 23.91 -3.47
N LYS A 144 -36.53 22.94 -2.69
CA LYS A 144 -36.30 22.84 -1.24
C LYS A 144 -36.06 21.40 -0.82
N VAL A 145 -35.12 21.21 0.11
CA VAL A 145 -34.81 19.91 0.73
C VAL A 145 -35.00 20.06 2.23
N PHE A 146 -35.80 19.17 2.82
CA PHE A 146 -36.03 19.13 4.27
C PHE A 146 -35.28 17.94 4.86
N PHE A 147 -34.49 18.20 5.90
CA PHE A 147 -33.93 17.15 6.74
C PHE A 147 -34.82 17.01 7.96
N LEU A 148 -35.26 15.80 8.25
CA LEU A 148 -35.99 15.48 9.48
C LEU A 148 -34.96 14.96 10.49
N PRO A 149 -34.45 15.79 11.41
CA PRO A 149 -33.76 15.28 12.57
C PRO A 149 -34.75 14.50 13.44
N GLU A 150 -34.22 13.53 14.17
CA GLU A 150 -34.93 12.65 15.10
C GLU A 150 -35.99 13.43 15.89
N MET A 151 -37.26 13.04 15.77
CA MET A 151 -38.31 13.54 16.66
C MET A 151 -38.18 12.77 17.96
N ASP A 152 -37.73 13.43 19.02
CA ASP A 152 -37.85 12.90 20.38
C ASP A 152 -39.33 12.55 20.62
N LEU A 153 -39.64 11.25 20.63
CA LEU A 153 -40.93 10.74 21.08
C LEU A 153 -40.98 10.92 22.59
N LEU A 154 -41.51 12.08 23.03
CA LEU A 154 -42.01 12.30 24.39
C LEU A 154 -43.23 11.42 24.67
#